data_AF-A0A9N9HIE4-F1
#
_entry.id   AF-A0A9N9HIE4-F1
#
_cell.length_a   1.000
_cell.length_b   1.000
_cell.length_c   1.000
_cell.angle_alpha   90.00
_cell.angle_beta   90.00
_cell.angle_gamma   90.00
#
_symmetry.space_group_name_H-M   'P 1'
#
loop_
_entity.id
_entity.type
_entity.pdbx_description
1 polymer ?
#
loop_
_entity_poly.entity_id
_entity_poly.type
_entity_poly.pdbx_seq_one_letter_code
_entity_poly.pdbx_strand_id
1 'polypeptide(L)'
;NALVKPREDYVDVFFRHLEQCAIKWTPEQFYAPYTSLVQASGTGKSRLLRELAVEKDVLVVYICLRDSITRGYPNRSIIADVITKKDASETYYLTFLLALFGVCSKFLDQQLRENAEKTCGCVFDILISDKNDETFELQKCFWNEVMEQMNLQEVSTDIKGKIANRYKNLMVTLKKLSNPSSFKMLLAFDEAGILIDNNTSENKGNFYYLRKALQAIPRGSFMALFTDTLSKVSDFSPAKRHDSSSRVSHEGQILYKPFYLLDVFDCRMQQPVNITISSSINQIRNMGRPIWADIKEEDIIRYAMEKILCDRKKVMYMYQEKKILIKTVTEALAILGPRLYLEIS
;
A
#
# COMPACT_ATOMS: atom_id res chain seq x y z
N ASN A 1 33.09 0.67 22.27
CA ASN A 1 31.95 1.40 21.67
C ASN A 1 31.26 0.57 20.58
N ALA A 2 30.89 -0.68 20.89
CA ALA A 2 30.37 -1.62 19.90
C ALA A 2 29.11 -2.32 20.46
N LEU A 3 27.98 -1.62 20.52
CA LEU A 3 26.69 -2.20 20.94
C LEU A 3 25.46 -1.56 20.27
N VAL A 4 25.58 -1.14 19.00
CA VAL A 4 24.40 -1.01 18.14
C VAL A 4 24.70 -1.85 16.91
N LYS A 5 24.16 -3.07 16.85
CA LYS A 5 24.05 -3.77 15.56
C LYS A 5 23.34 -2.80 14.62
N PRO A 6 23.82 -2.56 13.38
CA PRO A 6 23.03 -1.83 12.40
C PRO A 6 21.65 -2.48 12.37
N ARG A 7 20.59 -1.68 12.58
CA ARG A 7 19.22 -2.15 12.40
C ARG A 7 19.18 -2.72 10.98
N GLU A 8 18.82 -4.00 10.81
CA GLU A 8 18.61 -4.53 9.45
C GLU A 8 17.66 -3.59 8.73
N ASP A 9 18.00 -3.24 7.49
CA ASP A 9 17.15 -2.37 6.69
C ASP A 9 15.76 -3.02 6.58
N TYR A 10 14.73 -2.30 7.04
CA TYR A 10 13.37 -2.82 7.02
C TYR A 10 12.89 -3.09 5.59
N VAL A 11 13.45 -2.40 4.59
CA VAL A 11 13.22 -2.68 3.17
C VAL A 11 13.76 -4.06 2.80
N ASP A 12 14.96 -4.44 3.27
CA ASP A 12 15.55 -5.77 3.06
C ASP A 12 14.74 -6.88 3.73
N VAL A 13 14.30 -6.65 4.96
CA VAL A 13 13.47 -7.62 5.70
C VAL A 13 12.14 -7.82 4.99
N PHE A 14 11.49 -6.73 4.57
CA PHE A 14 10.23 -6.77 3.85
C PHE A 14 10.36 -7.44 2.47
N PHE A 15 11.40 -7.08 1.71
CA PHE A 15 11.69 -7.69 0.42
C PHE A 15 11.90 -9.20 0.53
N ARG A 16 12.73 -9.66 1.48
CA ARG A 16 12.97 -11.10 1.71
C ARG A 16 11.68 -11.84 2.09
N HIS A 17 10.80 -11.21 2.88
CA HIS A 17 9.50 -11.80 3.20
C HIS A 17 8.64 -11.99 1.94
N LEU A 18 8.50 -10.96 1.11
CA LEU A 18 7.73 -11.04 -0.14
C LEU A 18 8.32 -12.05 -1.12
N GLU A 19 9.65 -12.09 -1.26
CA GLU A 19 10.35 -13.04 -2.11
C GLU A 19 10.09 -14.49 -1.65
N GLN A 20 10.19 -14.76 -0.35
CA GLN A 20 9.89 -16.09 0.19
C GLN A 20 8.43 -16.50 -0.05
N CYS A 21 7.49 -15.56 0.07
CA CYS A 21 6.09 -15.82 -0.24
C CYS A 21 5.92 -16.15 -1.74
N ALA A 22 6.48 -15.33 -2.63
CA ALA A 22 6.40 -15.53 -4.07
C ALA A 22 7.01 -16.87 -4.52
N ILE A 23 8.17 -17.25 -3.97
CA ILE A 23 8.84 -18.53 -4.28
C ILE A 23 7.98 -19.72 -3.86
N LYS A 24 7.31 -19.64 -2.71
CA LYS A 24 6.48 -20.72 -2.15
C LYS A 24 5.09 -20.80 -2.77
N TRP A 25 4.70 -19.83 -3.59
CA TRP A 25 3.38 -19.80 -4.21
C TRP A 25 3.13 -21.03 -5.08
N THR A 26 2.20 -21.86 -4.61
CA THR A 26 1.50 -22.87 -5.41
C THR A 26 0.03 -22.89 -4.97
N PRO A 27 -0.92 -23.05 -5.90
CA PRO A 27 -2.34 -23.07 -5.58
C PRO A 27 -2.75 -24.30 -4.75
N GLU A 28 -1.92 -25.34 -4.67
CA GLU A 28 -2.16 -26.50 -3.81
C GLU A 28 -1.84 -26.20 -2.34
N GLN A 29 -0.83 -25.39 -2.07
CA GLN A 29 -0.37 -25.11 -0.71
C GLN A 29 -0.97 -23.84 -0.14
N PHE A 30 -1.03 -22.77 -0.92
CA PHE A 30 -1.50 -21.47 -0.49
C PHE A 30 -2.81 -21.11 -1.18
N TYR A 31 -3.65 -20.32 -0.52
CA TYR A 31 -4.93 -19.95 -1.10
C TYR A 31 -4.77 -19.04 -2.33
N ALA A 32 -3.93 -18.01 -2.25
CA ALA A 32 -3.65 -17.06 -3.34
C ALA A 32 -2.30 -16.35 -3.07
N PRO A 33 -1.61 -15.77 -4.06
CA PRO A 33 -0.32 -15.10 -3.90
C PRO A 33 -0.50 -13.70 -3.30
N TYR A 34 -0.96 -13.63 -2.04
CA TYR A 34 -1.10 -12.37 -1.33
C TYR A 34 -0.69 -12.47 0.14
N THR A 35 -0.26 -11.35 0.71
CA THR A 35 -0.08 -11.19 2.15
C THR A 35 -0.65 -9.84 2.59
N SER A 36 -0.59 -9.54 3.88
CA SER A 36 -1.00 -8.25 4.43
C SER A 36 0.14 -7.58 5.19
N LEU A 37 0.16 -6.24 5.14
CA LEU A 37 1.07 -5.41 5.92
C LEU A 37 0.31 -4.87 7.12
N VAL A 38 0.69 -5.33 8.31
CA VAL A 38 0.12 -4.90 9.58
C VAL A 38 0.90 -3.69 10.08
N GLN A 39 0.26 -2.52 10.07
CA GLN A 39 0.87 -1.31 10.62
C GLN A 39 -0.15 -0.23 10.97
N ALA A 40 0.15 0.58 12.00
CA ALA A 40 -0.57 1.82 12.29
C ALA A 40 -0.52 2.84 11.14
N SER A 41 -1.29 3.92 11.26
CA SER A 41 -1.22 5.04 10.32
C SER A 41 -0.03 5.97 10.64
N GLY A 42 0.60 6.54 9.62
CA GLY A 42 1.73 7.48 9.80
C GLY A 42 3.09 6.85 10.11
N THR A 43 3.19 5.53 9.98
CA THR A 43 4.40 4.74 10.24
C THR A 43 5.18 4.42 8.96
N GLY A 44 4.80 5.02 7.82
CA GLY A 44 5.58 4.95 6.58
C GLY A 44 5.27 3.78 5.64
N LYS A 45 4.03 3.25 5.60
CA LYS A 45 3.65 2.17 4.66
C LYS A 45 3.97 2.53 3.20
N SER A 46 3.43 3.64 2.71
CA SER A 46 3.64 4.09 1.33
C SER A 46 5.12 4.44 1.08
N ARG A 47 5.84 4.92 2.10
CA ARG A 47 7.29 5.15 2.03
C ARG A 47 8.07 3.83 1.86
N LEU A 48 7.78 2.80 2.65
CA LEU A 48 8.36 1.47 2.50
C LEU A 48 8.10 0.91 1.09
N LEU A 49 6.89 1.05 0.58
CA LEU A 49 6.56 0.58 -0.78
C LEU A 49 7.31 1.35 -1.87
N ARG A 50 7.53 2.65 -1.68
CA ARG A 50 8.37 3.46 -2.56
C ARG A 50 9.84 3.04 -2.49
N GLU A 51 10.38 2.85 -1.30
CA GLU A 51 11.77 2.42 -1.09
C GLU A 51 11.99 1.01 -1.65
N LEU A 52 11.02 0.10 -1.51
CA LEU A 52 11.04 -1.20 -2.19
C LEU A 52 11.14 -1.04 -3.72
N ALA A 53 10.38 -0.12 -4.30
CA ALA A 53 10.40 0.14 -5.74
C ALA A 53 11.74 0.74 -6.21
N VAL A 54 12.31 1.66 -5.43
CA VAL A 54 13.57 2.37 -5.77
C VAL A 54 14.79 1.49 -5.53
N GLU A 55 14.90 0.87 -4.35
CA GLU A 55 16.11 0.20 -3.88
C GLU A 55 16.20 -1.26 -4.33
N LYS A 56 15.04 -1.92 -4.47
CA LYS A 56 14.97 -3.32 -4.93
C LYS A 56 14.53 -3.44 -6.37
N ASP A 57 14.29 -2.33 -7.07
CA ASP A 57 13.85 -2.28 -8.46
C ASP A 57 12.71 -3.29 -8.72
N VAL A 58 11.68 -3.19 -7.88
CA VAL A 58 10.45 -3.99 -7.93
C VAL A 58 9.34 -3.12 -8.50
N LEU A 59 8.61 -3.61 -9.50
CA LEU A 59 7.42 -2.93 -10.01
C LEU A 59 6.31 -2.97 -8.94
N VAL A 60 6.13 -1.86 -8.22
CA VAL A 60 5.05 -1.71 -7.25
C VAL A 60 3.89 -0.97 -7.91
N VAL A 61 2.84 -1.71 -8.27
CA VAL A 61 1.57 -1.14 -8.72
C VAL A 61 0.77 -0.76 -7.49
N TYR A 62 0.73 0.54 -7.17
CA TYR A 62 0.07 1.07 -5.99
C TYR A 62 -1.37 1.50 -6.27
N ILE A 63 -2.31 1.06 -5.43
CA ILE A 63 -3.73 1.42 -5.49
C ILE A 63 -4.20 1.82 -4.10
N CYS A 64 -4.53 3.09 -3.89
CA CYS A 64 -5.12 3.60 -2.66
C CYS A 64 -6.64 3.57 -2.77
N LEU A 65 -7.29 2.74 -1.94
CA LEU A 65 -8.74 2.55 -1.89
C LEU A 65 -9.44 3.42 -0.83
N ARG A 66 -8.72 4.40 -0.28
CA ARG A 66 -9.21 5.39 0.69
C ARG A 66 -10.54 6.00 0.26
N ASP A 67 -11.49 6.13 1.18
CA ASP A 67 -12.78 6.80 0.94
C ASP A 67 -12.58 8.20 0.33
N SER A 68 -13.36 8.51 -0.73
CA SER A 68 -13.28 9.76 -1.50
C SER A 68 -13.51 11.02 -0.65
N ILE A 69 -14.18 10.90 0.49
CA ILE A 69 -14.47 11.99 1.42
C ILE A 69 -13.27 12.25 2.36
N THR A 70 -12.41 11.26 2.56
CA THR A 70 -11.31 11.36 3.53
C THR A 70 -10.08 12.03 2.92
N ARG A 71 -9.47 12.93 3.69
CA ARG A 71 -8.22 13.61 3.33
C ARG A 71 -7.03 12.79 3.84
N GLY A 72 -5.99 12.65 3.02
CA GLY A 72 -4.76 11.97 3.40
C GLY A 72 -3.89 11.68 2.18
N TYR A 73 -2.59 11.52 2.42
CA TYR A 73 -1.64 11.12 1.39
C TYR A 73 -1.20 9.66 1.62
N PRO A 74 -1.10 8.83 0.56
CA PRO A 74 -1.48 9.13 -0.84
C PRO A 74 -2.99 9.29 -1.06
N ASN A 75 -3.34 10.04 -2.10
CA ASN A 75 -4.73 10.27 -2.51
C ASN A 75 -5.38 8.98 -3.04
N ARG A 76 -6.72 8.94 -3.08
CA ARG A 76 -7.48 7.83 -3.68
C ARG A 76 -7.09 7.68 -5.15
N SER A 77 -6.75 6.45 -5.55
CA SER A 77 -6.36 6.17 -6.94
C SER A 77 -7.55 6.27 -7.90
N ILE A 78 -7.30 6.66 -9.15
CA ILE A 78 -8.34 6.79 -10.20
C ILE A 78 -9.12 5.49 -10.39
N ILE A 79 -8.45 4.34 -10.30
CA ILE A 79 -9.06 3.01 -10.47
C ILE A 79 -9.88 2.56 -9.25
N ALA A 80 -9.86 3.27 -8.12
CA ALA A 80 -10.42 2.77 -6.86
C ALA A 80 -11.92 2.44 -6.92
N ASP A 81 -12.70 3.21 -7.69
CA ASP A 81 -14.15 2.96 -7.87
C ASP A 81 -14.42 1.72 -8.72
N VAL A 82 -13.53 1.41 -9.66
CA VAL A 82 -13.55 0.17 -10.45
C VAL A 82 -13.26 -1.02 -9.52
N ILE A 83 -12.23 -0.91 -8.67
CA ILE A 83 -11.87 -1.98 -7.72
C ILE A 83 -12.95 -2.20 -6.65
N THR A 84 -13.68 -1.16 -6.25
CA THR A 84 -14.67 -1.20 -5.16
C THR A 84 -16.13 -1.33 -5.65
N LYS A 85 -16.33 -1.74 -6.91
CA LYS A 85 -17.67 -1.95 -7.51
C LYS A 85 -18.51 -2.92 -6.67
N LYS A 86 -19.79 -2.58 -6.39
CA LYS A 86 -20.66 -3.35 -5.48
C LYS A 86 -21.03 -4.77 -5.97
N ASP A 87 -21.05 -4.99 -7.28
CA ASP A 87 -21.44 -6.25 -7.91
C ASP A 87 -20.27 -6.89 -8.68
N ALA A 88 -19.05 -6.79 -8.13
CA ALA A 88 -17.90 -7.44 -8.73
C ALA A 88 -18.02 -8.97 -8.60
N SER A 89 -17.52 -9.68 -9.61
CA SER A 89 -17.44 -11.14 -9.64
C SER A 89 -15.98 -11.58 -9.77
N GLU A 90 -15.72 -12.89 -9.65
CA GLU A 90 -14.39 -13.44 -9.95
C GLU A 90 -13.95 -13.07 -11.37
N THR A 91 -14.84 -13.23 -12.35
CA THR A 91 -14.60 -12.85 -13.75
C THR A 91 -14.23 -11.38 -13.89
N TYR A 92 -14.87 -10.49 -13.14
CA TYR A 92 -14.56 -9.07 -13.16
C TYR A 92 -13.10 -8.79 -12.74
N TYR A 93 -12.64 -9.41 -11.65
CA TYR A 93 -11.26 -9.25 -11.19
C TYR A 93 -10.25 -9.99 -12.07
N LEU A 94 -10.63 -11.11 -12.70
CA LEU A 94 -9.81 -11.77 -13.71
C LEU A 94 -9.59 -10.85 -14.93
N THR A 95 -10.65 -10.17 -15.38
CA THR A 95 -10.57 -9.16 -16.44
C THR A 95 -9.70 -7.97 -16.04
N PHE A 96 -9.81 -7.50 -14.79
CA PHE A 96 -8.92 -6.47 -14.25
C PHE A 96 -7.45 -6.91 -14.28
N LEU A 97 -7.12 -8.10 -13.76
CA LEU A 97 -5.74 -8.61 -13.75
C LEU A 97 -5.18 -8.78 -15.18
N LEU A 98 -6.01 -9.29 -16.10
CA LEU A 98 -5.64 -9.44 -17.51
C LEU A 98 -5.29 -8.09 -18.15
N ALA A 99 -6.17 -7.09 -17.97
CA ALA A 99 -5.93 -5.73 -18.45
C ALA A 99 -4.68 -5.13 -17.80
N LEU A 100 -4.59 -5.20 -16.47
CA LEU A 100 -3.49 -4.64 -15.68
C LEU A 100 -2.13 -5.17 -16.14
N PHE A 101 -1.94 -6.50 -16.19
CA PHE A 101 -0.67 -7.07 -16.64
C PHE A 101 -0.29 -6.62 -18.05
N GLY A 102 -1.32 -6.41 -18.87
CA GLY A 102 -1.13 -5.95 -20.22
C GLY A 102 -0.66 -4.52 -20.35
N VAL A 103 -1.25 -3.63 -19.57
CA VAL A 103 -0.87 -2.22 -19.50
C VAL A 103 0.48 -2.08 -18.81
N CYS A 104 0.71 -2.77 -17.69
CA CYS A 104 2.00 -2.79 -17.00
C CYS A 104 3.15 -3.18 -17.93
N SER A 105 2.98 -4.21 -18.76
CA SER A 105 4.04 -4.67 -19.68
C SER A 105 4.39 -3.59 -20.71
N LYS A 106 3.41 -2.91 -21.31
CA LYS A 106 3.64 -1.83 -22.28
C LYS A 106 4.21 -0.58 -21.61
N PHE A 107 3.61 -0.18 -20.50
CA PHE A 107 3.96 1.04 -19.77
C PHE A 107 5.38 0.94 -19.20
N LEU A 108 5.73 -0.16 -18.53
CA LEU A 108 7.08 -0.35 -18.00
C LEU A 108 8.12 -0.39 -19.12
N ASP A 109 7.82 -1.03 -20.26
CA ASP A 109 8.74 -1.07 -21.41
C ASP A 109 8.98 0.33 -22.01
N GLN A 110 7.97 1.20 -22.01
CA GLN A 110 8.13 2.60 -22.38
C GLN A 110 9.01 3.34 -21.36
N GLN A 111 8.70 3.22 -20.06
CA GLN A 111 9.45 3.91 -19.01
C GLN A 111 10.92 3.47 -18.97
N LEU A 112 11.22 2.19 -19.19
CA LEU A 112 12.59 1.68 -19.29
C LEU A 112 13.38 2.25 -20.48
N ARG A 113 12.70 2.59 -21.59
CA ARG A 113 13.33 3.21 -22.76
C ARG A 113 13.61 4.69 -22.53
N GLU A 114 12.77 5.37 -21.77
CA GLU A 114 12.93 6.78 -21.43
C GLU A 114 14.01 6.98 -20.36
N ASN A 115 13.97 6.19 -19.28
CA ASN A 115 15.00 6.19 -18.24
C ASN A 115 15.08 4.83 -17.54
N ALA A 116 16.21 4.15 -17.69
CA ALA A 116 16.47 2.85 -17.08
C ALA A 116 16.87 2.94 -15.60
N GLU A 117 17.35 4.09 -15.12
CA GLU A 117 17.74 4.24 -13.72
C GLU A 117 16.49 4.48 -12.85
N LYS A 118 16.31 3.67 -11.80
CA LYS A 118 15.22 3.80 -10.82
C LYS A 118 13.82 3.83 -11.46
N THR A 119 13.64 3.19 -12.61
CA THR A 119 12.38 3.18 -13.36
C THR A 119 11.19 2.78 -12.50
N CYS A 120 11.34 1.73 -11.67
CA CYS A 120 10.27 1.28 -10.78
C CYS A 120 9.87 2.35 -9.74
N GLY A 121 10.83 3.12 -9.23
CA GLY A 121 10.58 4.26 -8.36
C GLY A 121 9.79 5.38 -9.06
N CYS A 122 10.19 5.72 -10.30
CA CYS A 122 9.46 6.68 -11.11
C CYS A 122 8.02 6.22 -11.41
N VAL A 123 7.84 4.94 -11.76
CA VAL A 123 6.50 4.35 -11.96
C VAL A 123 5.66 4.44 -10.69
N PHE A 124 6.24 4.16 -9.52
CA PHE A 124 5.54 4.33 -8.25
C PHE A 124 5.09 5.78 -8.03
N ASP A 125 6.00 6.75 -8.26
CA ASP A 125 5.71 8.18 -8.11
C ASP A 125 4.62 8.65 -9.09
N ILE A 126 4.59 8.12 -10.31
CA ILE A 126 3.49 8.35 -11.27
C ILE A 126 2.18 7.81 -10.69
N LEU A 127 2.15 6.57 -10.18
CA LEU A 127 0.91 5.93 -9.71
C LEU A 127 0.30 6.55 -8.44
N ILE A 128 1.09 7.31 -7.67
CA ILE A 128 0.60 8.03 -6.48
C ILE A 128 0.36 9.53 -6.71
N SER A 129 0.77 10.07 -7.87
CA SER A 129 0.65 11.49 -8.21
C SER A 129 -0.79 12.01 -8.09
N ASP A 130 -0.94 13.28 -7.77
CA ASP A 130 -2.22 13.97 -7.67
C ASP A 130 -2.40 15.05 -8.72
N LYS A 131 -3.58 15.66 -8.80
CA LYS A 131 -3.93 16.64 -9.85
C LYS A 131 -3.00 17.84 -9.96
N ASN A 132 -2.19 18.11 -8.94
CA ASN A 132 -1.22 19.20 -8.91
C ASN A 132 0.18 18.76 -9.35
N ASP A 133 0.41 17.45 -9.51
CA ASP A 133 1.68 16.88 -9.95
C ASP A 133 1.76 16.81 -11.49
N GLU A 134 2.94 17.09 -12.03
CA GLU A 134 3.19 17.07 -13.49
C GLU A 134 2.98 15.69 -14.12
N THR A 135 3.16 14.62 -13.35
CA THR A 135 3.01 13.22 -13.79
C THR A 135 1.56 12.70 -13.72
N PHE A 136 0.61 13.52 -13.27
CA PHE A 136 -0.78 13.10 -13.11
C PHE A 136 -1.45 12.66 -14.41
N GLU A 137 -1.16 13.33 -15.52
CA GLU A 137 -1.72 12.92 -16.81
C GLU A 137 -1.17 11.55 -17.25
N LEU A 138 0.06 11.18 -16.88
CA LEU A 138 0.59 9.83 -17.12
C LEU A 138 -0.15 8.79 -16.25
N GLN A 139 -0.42 9.11 -14.99
CA GLN A 139 -1.24 8.25 -14.12
C GLN A 139 -2.62 7.99 -14.72
N LYS A 140 -3.26 9.07 -15.19
CA LYS A 140 -4.60 9.03 -15.78
C LYS A 140 -4.60 8.21 -17.08
N CYS A 141 -3.62 8.41 -17.95
CA CYS A 141 -3.44 7.57 -19.14
C CYS A 141 -3.27 6.09 -18.78
N PHE A 142 -2.45 5.77 -17.79
CA PHE A 142 -2.24 4.40 -17.33
C PHE A 142 -3.55 3.74 -16.87
N TRP A 143 -4.29 4.38 -15.95
CA TRP A 143 -5.54 3.79 -15.44
C TRP A 143 -6.67 3.79 -16.46
N ASN A 144 -6.76 4.80 -17.32
CA ASN A 144 -7.75 4.83 -18.41
C ASN A 144 -7.53 3.68 -19.39
N GLU A 145 -6.27 3.41 -19.78
CA GLU A 145 -5.96 2.27 -20.63
C GLU A 145 -6.34 0.95 -19.93
N VAL A 146 -6.11 0.81 -18.62
CA VAL A 146 -6.56 -0.40 -17.88
C VAL A 146 -8.08 -0.55 -17.97
N MET A 147 -8.84 0.53 -17.74
CA MET A 147 -10.31 0.50 -17.81
C MET A 147 -10.81 0.21 -19.23
N GLU A 148 -10.18 0.78 -20.25
CA GLU A 148 -10.51 0.51 -21.65
C GLU A 148 -10.25 -0.96 -22.00
N GLN A 149 -9.07 -1.48 -21.64
CA GLN A 149 -8.72 -2.89 -21.86
C GLN A 149 -9.66 -3.85 -21.11
N MET A 150 -10.20 -3.45 -19.96
CA MET A 150 -11.23 -4.23 -19.26
C MET A 150 -12.55 -4.29 -20.05
N ASN A 151 -12.98 -3.17 -20.64
CA ASN A 151 -14.22 -3.08 -21.41
C ASN A 151 -14.15 -3.82 -22.75
N LEU A 152 -12.95 -3.89 -23.35
CA LEU A 152 -12.71 -4.59 -24.62
C LEU A 152 -12.62 -6.11 -24.47
N GLN A 153 -12.54 -6.66 -23.26
CA GLN A 153 -12.49 -8.11 -23.09
C GLN A 153 -13.85 -8.72 -23.39
N GLU A 154 -13.92 -9.50 -24.47
CA GLU A 154 -15.04 -10.41 -24.70
C GLU A 154 -15.11 -11.47 -23.59
N VAL A 155 -16.34 -11.88 -23.26
CA VAL A 155 -16.62 -12.97 -22.32
C VAL A 155 -16.11 -14.28 -22.93
N SER A 156 -14.83 -14.54 -22.72
CA SER A 156 -14.16 -15.75 -23.19
C SER A 156 -14.22 -16.84 -22.11
N THR A 157 -14.32 -18.09 -22.54
CA THR A 157 -14.29 -19.26 -21.65
C THR A 157 -12.89 -19.53 -21.07
N ASP A 158 -11.82 -19.03 -21.69
CA ASP A 158 -10.43 -19.24 -21.25
C ASP A 158 -9.72 -17.95 -20.77
N ILE A 159 -10.32 -17.26 -19.80
CA ILE A 159 -9.70 -16.06 -19.21
C ILE A 159 -8.41 -16.42 -18.45
N LYS A 160 -8.34 -17.60 -17.82
CA LYS A 160 -7.16 -18.04 -17.06
C LYS A 160 -5.94 -18.28 -17.96
N GLY A 161 -6.12 -18.93 -19.12
CA GLY A 161 -5.05 -19.07 -20.12
C GLY A 161 -4.58 -17.73 -20.67
N LYS A 162 -5.51 -16.80 -20.93
CA LYS A 162 -5.17 -15.41 -21.33
C LYS A 162 -4.35 -14.69 -20.26
N ILE A 163 -4.72 -14.81 -18.98
CA ILE A 163 -3.94 -14.24 -17.85
C ILE A 163 -2.54 -14.83 -17.84
N ALA A 164 -2.40 -16.15 -17.94
CA ALA A 164 -1.09 -16.80 -17.94
C ALA A 164 -0.20 -16.30 -19.10
N ASN A 165 -0.78 -16.10 -20.29
CA ASN A 165 -0.06 -15.55 -21.43
C ASN A 165 0.35 -14.08 -21.20
N ARG A 166 -0.56 -13.24 -20.67
CA ARG A 166 -0.26 -11.83 -20.39
C ARG A 166 0.79 -11.69 -19.30
N TYR A 167 0.71 -12.53 -18.26
CA TYR A 167 1.69 -12.63 -17.21
C TYR A 167 3.07 -13.02 -17.75
N LYS A 168 3.14 -14.02 -18.65
CA LYS A 168 4.38 -14.42 -19.31
C LYS A 168 5.02 -13.26 -20.09
N ASN A 169 4.22 -12.49 -20.83
CA ASN A 169 4.72 -11.31 -21.54
C ASN A 169 5.22 -10.23 -20.59
N LEU A 170 4.51 -9.98 -19.48
CA LEU A 170 4.97 -9.08 -18.43
C LEU A 170 6.30 -9.55 -17.82
N MET A 171 6.49 -10.85 -17.59
CA MET A 171 7.76 -11.38 -17.07
C MET A 171 8.93 -11.11 -18.01
N VAL A 172 8.71 -11.10 -19.33
CA VAL A 172 9.76 -10.71 -20.29
C VAL A 172 10.18 -9.25 -20.09
N THR A 173 9.22 -8.35 -19.86
CA THR A 173 9.54 -6.94 -19.54
C THR A 173 10.22 -6.82 -18.18
N LEU A 174 9.73 -7.51 -17.14
CA LEU A 174 10.30 -7.44 -15.78
C LEU A 174 11.72 -8.01 -15.69
N LYS A 175 12.13 -8.90 -16.60
CA LYS A 175 13.51 -9.39 -16.70
C LYS A 175 14.52 -8.32 -17.13
N LYS A 176 14.04 -7.18 -17.67
CA LYS A 176 14.88 -6.03 -18.02
C LYS A 176 15.27 -5.19 -16.80
N LEU A 177 14.58 -5.38 -15.67
CA LEU A 177 14.91 -4.71 -14.41
C LEU A 177 16.26 -5.19 -13.89
N SER A 178 16.99 -4.28 -13.25
CA SER A 178 18.37 -4.50 -12.77
C SER A 178 18.44 -5.48 -11.60
N ASN A 179 17.35 -5.63 -10.85
CA ASN A 179 17.26 -6.55 -9.74
C ASN A 179 17.54 -8.00 -10.20
N PRO A 180 18.42 -8.78 -9.53
CA PRO A 180 18.69 -10.17 -9.89
C PRO A 180 17.71 -11.20 -9.29
N SER A 181 16.89 -10.81 -8.32
CA SER A 181 15.94 -11.69 -7.61
C SER A 181 14.83 -12.25 -8.50
N SER A 182 14.26 -13.39 -8.11
CA SER A 182 13.03 -13.89 -8.73
C SER A 182 11.80 -13.04 -8.46
N PHE A 183 11.76 -12.19 -7.42
CA PHE A 183 10.60 -11.36 -7.10
C PHE A 183 10.71 -9.99 -7.80
N LYS A 184 9.66 -9.60 -8.54
CA LYS A 184 9.71 -8.45 -9.46
C LYS A 184 8.48 -7.55 -9.45
N MET A 185 7.34 -8.02 -8.98
CA MET A 185 6.09 -7.28 -9.04
C MET A 185 5.30 -7.42 -7.75
N LEU A 186 4.85 -6.28 -7.25
CA LEU A 186 3.95 -6.15 -6.11
C LEU A 186 2.70 -5.38 -6.55
N LEU A 187 1.52 -5.95 -6.33
CA LEU A 187 0.25 -5.22 -6.45
C LEU A 187 -0.22 -4.83 -5.06
N ALA A 188 -0.08 -3.55 -4.70
CA ALA A 188 -0.40 -3.04 -3.37
C ALA A 188 -1.76 -2.35 -3.34
N PHE A 189 -2.66 -2.84 -2.48
CA PHE A 189 -3.94 -2.24 -2.15
C PHE A 189 -3.83 -1.58 -0.78
N ASP A 190 -3.76 -0.25 -0.75
CA ASP A 190 -3.77 0.54 0.49
C ASP A 190 -5.17 0.99 0.88
N GLU A 191 -5.39 1.16 2.18
CA GLU A 191 -6.71 1.39 2.79
C GLU A 191 -7.74 0.33 2.33
N ALA A 192 -7.29 -0.94 2.29
CA ALA A 192 -8.01 -2.03 1.66
C ALA A 192 -9.32 -2.43 2.36
N GLY A 193 -9.58 -1.95 3.59
CA GLY A 193 -10.73 -2.35 4.41
C GLY A 193 -12.09 -2.20 3.73
N ILE A 194 -12.20 -1.30 2.76
CA ILE A 194 -13.39 -1.12 1.94
C ILE A 194 -13.74 -2.37 1.09
N LEU A 195 -12.79 -3.27 0.84
CA LEU A 195 -13.02 -4.49 0.08
C LEU A 195 -13.75 -5.59 0.87
N ILE A 196 -13.73 -5.51 2.21
CA ILE A 196 -14.30 -6.52 3.10
C ILE A 196 -15.82 -6.33 3.28
N ASP A 197 -16.38 -5.21 2.79
CA ASP A 197 -17.77 -4.83 3.05
C ASP A 197 -18.80 -5.90 2.61
N ASN A 198 -19.61 -6.36 3.57
CA ASN A 198 -20.48 -7.53 3.49
C ASN A 198 -21.92 -7.21 3.02
N ASN A 199 -22.11 -6.15 2.24
CA ASN A 199 -23.46 -5.66 1.89
C ASN A 199 -24.18 -6.44 0.77
N THR A 200 -23.67 -7.62 0.37
CA THR A 200 -24.33 -8.45 -0.65
C THR A 200 -25.16 -9.55 0.01
N SER A 201 -26.32 -9.86 -0.58
CA SER A 201 -27.23 -10.93 -0.18
C SER A 201 -26.58 -12.32 -0.12
N GLU A 202 -25.41 -12.49 -0.74
CA GLU A 202 -24.62 -13.72 -0.75
C GLU A 202 -23.44 -13.75 0.24
N ASN A 203 -23.29 -12.73 1.10
CA ASN A 203 -22.24 -12.66 2.13
C ASN A 203 -20.80 -12.72 1.56
N LYS A 204 -20.60 -12.30 0.31
CA LYS A 204 -19.31 -12.29 -0.40
C LYS A 204 -18.99 -10.89 -0.91
N GLY A 205 -18.01 -10.25 -0.29
CA GLY A 205 -17.51 -8.93 -0.68
C GLY A 205 -16.45 -8.96 -1.79
N ASN A 206 -16.03 -7.78 -2.20
CA ASN A 206 -15.00 -7.55 -3.23
C ASN A 206 -13.68 -8.26 -2.93
N PHE A 207 -13.27 -8.28 -1.67
CA PHE A 207 -12.09 -8.99 -1.22
C PHE A 207 -12.14 -10.48 -1.58
N TYR A 208 -13.30 -11.13 -1.39
CA TYR A 208 -13.50 -12.55 -1.70
C TYR A 208 -13.28 -12.85 -3.19
N TYR A 209 -13.85 -12.05 -4.08
CA TYR A 209 -13.72 -12.27 -5.52
C TYR A 209 -12.34 -11.90 -6.05
N LEU A 210 -11.72 -10.85 -5.51
CA LEU A 210 -10.36 -10.46 -5.85
C LEU A 210 -9.35 -11.56 -5.50
N ARG A 211 -9.38 -12.09 -4.27
CA ARG A 211 -8.46 -13.16 -3.87
C ARG A 211 -8.66 -14.43 -4.69
N LYS A 212 -9.89 -14.73 -5.13
CA LYS A 212 -10.16 -15.83 -6.05
C LYS A 212 -9.53 -15.60 -7.42
N ALA A 213 -9.64 -14.39 -7.97
CA ALA A 213 -8.99 -14.06 -9.23
C ALA A 213 -7.46 -14.15 -9.13
N LEU A 214 -6.87 -13.78 -7.98
CA LEU A 214 -5.43 -13.92 -7.73
C LEU A 214 -4.95 -15.39 -7.80
N GLN A 215 -5.81 -16.38 -7.59
CA GLN A 215 -5.45 -17.81 -7.76
C GLN A 215 -5.07 -18.18 -9.19
N ALA A 216 -5.56 -17.42 -10.18
CA ALA A 216 -5.25 -17.65 -11.58
C ALA A 216 -3.83 -17.20 -11.96
N ILE A 217 -3.10 -16.54 -11.05
CA ILE A 217 -1.75 -16.02 -11.33
C ILE A 217 -0.76 -17.18 -11.28
N PRO A 218 0.01 -17.42 -12.36
CA PRO A 218 1.04 -18.45 -12.37
C PRO A 218 2.09 -18.26 -11.28
N ARG A 219 2.75 -19.34 -10.89
CA ARG A 219 3.93 -19.27 -10.02
C ARG A 219 5.00 -18.37 -10.63
N GLY A 220 5.60 -17.50 -9.82
CA GLY A 220 6.63 -16.61 -10.32
C GLY A 220 6.89 -15.40 -9.43
N SER A 221 7.05 -14.25 -10.07
CA SER A 221 7.62 -13.02 -9.54
C SER A 221 6.60 -12.05 -8.94
N PHE A 222 5.42 -12.52 -8.55
CA PHE A 222 4.26 -11.70 -8.19
C PHE A 222 3.76 -11.96 -6.77
N MET A 223 3.38 -10.89 -6.07
CA MET A 223 2.55 -10.92 -4.86
C MET A 223 1.56 -9.76 -4.87
N ALA A 224 0.39 -9.97 -4.28
CA ALA A 224 -0.50 -8.89 -3.87
C ALA A 224 -0.27 -8.55 -2.38
N LEU A 225 -0.46 -7.29 -2.01
CA LEU A 225 -0.33 -6.81 -0.64
C LEU A 225 -1.59 -6.02 -0.27
N PHE A 226 -2.21 -6.38 0.84
CA PHE A 226 -3.31 -5.63 1.42
C PHE A 226 -2.82 -4.86 2.64
N THR A 227 -3.04 -3.55 2.66
CA THR A 227 -2.65 -2.70 3.78
C THR A 227 -3.88 -1.97 4.32
N ASP A 228 -4.05 -2.03 5.63
CA ASP A 228 -5.13 -1.34 6.35
C ASP A 228 -4.66 -1.00 7.77
N THR A 229 -5.47 -0.26 8.51
CA THR A 229 -5.28 0.03 9.94
C THR A 229 -5.53 -1.21 10.80
N LEU A 230 -4.79 -1.30 11.93
CA LEU A 230 -4.57 -2.50 12.74
C LEU A 230 -5.82 -3.36 13.04
N SER A 231 -6.98 -2.75 13.31
CA SER A 231 -8.20 -3.49 13.68
C SER A 231 -8.84 -4.28 12.52
N LYS A 232 -8.46 -4.00 11.28
CA LYS A 232 -9.03 -4.64 10.07
C LYS A 232 -8.02 -5.51 9.32
N VAL A 233 -6.73 -5.44 9.64
CA VAL A 233 -5.73 -6.26 8.95
C VAL A 233 -5.93 -7.75 9.22
N SER A 234 -6.46 -8.11 10.40
CA SER A 234 -6.86 -9.48 10.73
C SER A 234 -7.91 -10.04 9.78
N ASP A 235 -8.74 -9.19 9.18
CA ASP A 235 -9.81 -9.60 8.25
C ASP A 235 -9.24 -10.04 6.89
N PHE A 236 -8.01 -9.62 6.57
CA PHE A 236 -7.26 -10.11 5.40
C PHE A 236 -6.51 -11.42 5.69
N SER A 237 -6.44 -11.85 6.95
CA SER A 237 -5.83 -13.10 7.39
C SER A 237 -6.73 -13.86 8.37
N PRO A 238 -7.99 -14.16 7.99
CA PRO A 238 -8.96 -14.77 8.90
C PRO A 238 -8.49 -16.15 9.34
N ALA A 239 -8.79 -16.50 10.60
CA ALA A 239 -8.59 -17.87 11.07
C ALA A 239 -9.41 -18.85 10.21
N LYS A 240 -8.90 -20.06 9.95
CA LYS A 240 -9.53 -21.06 9.06
C LYS A 240 -11.03 -21.29 9.33
N ARG A 241 -11.46 -21.18 10.58
CA ARG A 241 -12.87 -21.37 11.02
C ARG A 241 -13.81 -20.19 10.71
N HIS A 242 -13.26 -19.01 10.40
CA HIS A 242 -14.00 -17.78 10.14
C HIS A 242 -13.89 -17.30 8.69
N ASP A 243 -13.16 -18.03 7.83
CA ASP A 243 -13.04 -17.68 6.42
C ASP A 243 -14.27 -18.18 5.64
N SER A 244 -15.00 -17.26 5.00
CA SER A 244 -16.18 -17.56 4.17
C SER A 244 -15.85 -18.35 2.89
N SER A 245 -14.56 -18.46 2.50
CA SER A 245 -14.12 -19.55 1.61
C SER A 245 -14.12 -20.85 2.39
N SER A 246 -15.22 -21.58 2.26
CA SER A 246 -15.33 -22.99 2.64
C SER A 246 -14.23 -23.89 2.02
N ARG A 247 -13.43 -23.36 1.07
CA ARG A 247 -12.31 -24.04 0.39
C ARG A 247 -10.97 -23.98 1.13
N VAL A 248 -10.67 -22.92 1.89
CA VAL A 248 -9.45 -22.86 2.73
C VAL A 248 -9.46 -23.99 3.77
N SER A 249 -10.66 -24.40 4.20
CA SER A 249 -10.88 -25.51 5.12
C SER A 249 -11.04 -26.88 4.44
N HIS A 250 -11.61 -26.96 3.23
CA HIS A 250 -11.78 -28.25 2.51
C HIS A 250 -10.52 -28.76 1.78
N GLU A 251 -9.74 -27.88 1.16
CA GLU A 251 -8.54 -28.27 0.38
C GLU A 251 -7.23 -28.13 1.18
N GLY A 252 -7.31 -27.69 2.45
CA GLY A 252 -6.16 -27.61 3.35
C GLY A 252 -5.22 -26.42 3.12
N GLN A 253 -5.45 -25.62 2.09
CA GLN A 253 -4.70 -24.40 1.75
C GLN A 253 -4.48 -23.48 2.97
N ILE A 254 -3.36 -22.77 3.00
CA ILE A 254 -3.02 -21.80 4.04
C ILE A 254 -2.87 -20.38 3.50
N LEU A 255 -3.01 -19.39 4.38
CA LEU A 255 -2.68 -17.99 4.09
C LEU A 255 -1.23 -17.71 4.46
N TYR A 256 -0.60 -16.77 3.76
CA TYR A 256 0.71 -16.27 4.16
C TYR A 256 0.62 -15.53 5.49
N LYS A 257 1.71 -15.56 6.26
CA LYS A 257 1.78 -14.79 7.50
C LYS A 257 1.84 -13.29 7.16
N PRO A 258 1.07 -12.44 7.85
CA PRO A 258 1.19 -11.00 7.71
C PRO A 258 2.61 -10.51 8.04
N PHE A 259 3.02 -9.43 7.40
CA PHE A 259 4.24 -8.71 7.75
C PHE A 259 3.93 -7.63 8.79
N TYR A 260 4.61 -7.67 9.93
CA TYR A 260 4.42 -6.71 11.01
C TYR A 260 5.54 -5.67 10.98
N LEU A 261 5.21 -4.42 10.63
CA LEU A 261 6.18 -3.33 10.61
C LEU A 261 6.08 -2.54 11.93
N LEU A 262 6.52 -3.16 13.03
CA LEU A 262 6.44 -2.56 14.36
C LEU A 262 7.69 -1.72 14.69
N ASP A 263 8.81 -2.05 14.06
CA ASP A 263 10.12 -1.47 14.35
C ASP A 263 10.42 -0.23 13.50
N VAL A 264 9.49 0.70 13.37
CA VAL A 264 9.74 2.00 12.69
C VAL A 264 9.65 3.20 13.63
N PHE A 265 9.28 2.96 14.89
CA PHE A 265 9.36 3.98 15.93
C PHE A 265 10.82 4.44 16.09
N ASP A 266 10.98 5.76 16.21
CA ASP A 266 12.26 6.45 16.37
C ASP A 266 13.27 6.17 15.24
N CYS A 267 12.84 5.66 14.08
CA CYS A 267 13.79 5.29 13.02
C CYS A 267 14.56 6.49 12.44
N ARG A 268 14.05 7.72 12.66
CA ARG A 268 14.71 8.97 12.28
C ARG A 268 15.50 9.61 13.41
N MET A 269 15.44 9.05 14.62
CA MET A 269 16.11 9.61 15.79
C MET A 269 17.61 9.32 15.71
N GLN A 270 18.41 10.38 15.72
CA GLN A 270 19.85 10.29 15.87
C GLN A 270 20.20 10.46 17.35
N GLN A 271 21.26 9.82 17.85
CA GLN A 271 21.70 10.06 19.22
C GLN A 271 22.04 11.55 19.41
N PRO A 272 21.34 12.27 20.29
CA PRO A 272 21.61 13.69 20.49
C PRO A 272 22.93 13.86 21.23
N VAL A 273 23.76 14.79 20.75
CA VAL A 273 25.10 15.06 21.33
C VAL A 273 25.00 15.79 22.68
N ASN A 274 23.90 16.51 22.93
CA ASN A 274 23.65 17.22 24.18
C ASN A 274 22.14 17.43 24.42
N ILE A 275 21.79 17.89 25.63
CA ILE A 275 20.40 18.10 26.05
C ILE A 275 19.67 19.16 25.22
N THR A 276 20.37 20.20 24.77
CA THR A 276 19.80 21.28 23.95
C THR A 276 19.30 20.74 22.60
N ILE A 277 20.11 19.92 21.93
CA ILE A 277 19.74 19.24 20.69
C ILE A 277 18.61 18.24 20.97
N SER A 278 18.69 17.51 22.08
CA SER A 278 17.64 16.57 22.50
C SER A 278 16.26 17.22 22.65
N SER A 279 16.22 18.47 23.10
CA SER A 279 14.99 19.24 23.32
C SER A 279 14.54 20.05 22.09
N SER A 280 15.28 20.02 20.98
CA SER A 280 14.93 20.77 19.79
C SER A 280 13.66 20.22 19.13
N ILE A 281 12.84 21.09 18.55
CA ILE A 281 11.63 20.70 17.80
C ILE A 281 11.97 19.68 16.71
N ASN A 282 13.10 19.88 16.02
CA ASN A 282 13.55 18.97 14.97
C ASN A 282 13.84 17.56 15.51
N GLN A 283 14.50 17.47 16.67
CA GLN A 283 14.77 16.19 17.31
C GLN A 283 13.47 15.52 17.78
N ILE A 284 12.58 16.26 18.43
CA ILE A 284 11.29 15.76 18.94
C ILE A 284 10.42 15.22 17.78
N ARG A 285 10.43 15.89 16.63
CA ARG A 285 9.70 15.46 15.42
C ARG A 285 10.25 14.18 14.80
N ASN A 286 11.52 13.84 15.07
CA ASN A 286 12.13 12.59 14.64
C ASN A 286 11.86 11.42 15.62
N MET A 287 11.23 11.69 16.75
CA MET A 287 10.82 10.66 17.72
C MET A 287 9.44 10.11 17.36
N GLY A 288 9.21 8.83 17.68
CA GLY A 288 7.94 8.19 17.48
C GLY A 288 7.67 7.79 16.04
N ARG A 289 6.47 8.10 15.55
CA ARG A 289 6.06 7.81 14.18
C ARG A 289 6.81 8.71 13.18
N PRO A 290 7.42 8.16 12.11
CA PRO A 290 8.20 8.94 11.15
C PRO A 290 7.46 10.09 10.46
N ILE A 291 6.12 10.05 10.39
CA ILE A 291 5.31 11.09 9.74
C ILE A 291 5.50 12.49 10.36
N TRP A 292 5.81 12.59 11.66
CA TRP A 292 5.94 13.87 12.35
C TRP A 292 7.10 14.73 11.81
N ALA A 293 8.13 14.07 11.28
CA ALA A 293 9.27 14.72 10.65
C ALA A 293 8.94 15.28 9.25
N ASP A 294 7.91 14.78 8.56
CA ASP A 294 7.55 15.22 7.20
C ASP A 294 6.40 16.24 7.19
N ILE A 295 5.56 16.27 8.24
CA ILE A 295 4.42 17.19 8.33
C ILE A 295 4.88 18.64 8.58
N LYS A 296 4.34 19.62 7.85
CA LYS A 296 4.62 21.05 8.08
C LYS A 296 4.15 21.49 9.47
N GLU A 297 4.84 22.43 10.10
CA GLU A 297 4.52 22.86 11.47
C GLU A 297 3.08 23.36 11.63
N GLU A 298 2.56 24.10 10.64
CA GLU A 298 1.17 24.58 10.59
C GLU A 298 0.15 23.44 10.64
N ASP A 299 0.47 22.31 10.00
CA ASP A 299 -0.38 21.13 9.95
C ASP A 299 -0.35 20.37 11.28
N ILE A 300 0.79 20.36 11.99
CA ILE A 300 0.91 19.82 13.35
C ILE A 300 0.03 20.62 14.31
N ILE A 301 0.08 21.95 14.24
CA ILE A 301 -0.76 22.86 15.05
C ILE A 301 -2.24 22.57 14.79
N ARG A 302 -2.63 22.53 13.51
CA ARG A 302 -4.01 22.22 13.11
C ARG A 302 -4.46 20.86 13.61
N TYR A 303 -3.61 19.84 13.50
CA TYR A 303 -3.91 18.50 13.99
C TYR A 303 -4.08 18.48 15.52
N ALA A 304 -3.23 19.18 16.27
CA ALA A 304 -3.38 19.31 17.72
C ALA A 304 -4.71 20.00 18.09
N MET A 305 -5.12 21.04 17.36
CA MET A 305 -6.42 21.70 17.55
C MET A 305 -7.60 20.75 17.28
N GLU A 306 -7.56 19.96 16.21
CA GLU A 306 -8.58 18.95 15.92
C GLU A 306 -8.76 17.96 17.06
N LYS A 307 -7.66 17.63 17.75
CA LYS A 307 -7.69 16.65 18.85
C LYS A 307 -8.15 17.24 20.17
N ILE A 308 -7.81 18.49 20.47
CA ILE A 308 -8.35 19.17 21.66
C ILE A 308 -9.85 19.38 21.51
N LEU A 309 -10.29 19.83 20.33
CA LEU A 309 -11.67 20.22 20.11
C LEU A 309 -12.58 19.03 19.77
N CYS A 310 -12.00 17.87 19.44
CA CYS A 310 -12.70 16.70 18.93
C CYS A 310 -13.66 16.98 17.75
N ASP A 311 -13.44 18.09 17.03
CA ASP A 311 -14.33 18.58 15.98
C ASP A 311 -13.53 19.28 14.87
N ARG A 312 -13.40 18.60 13.73
CA ARG A 312 -12.68 19.11 12.56
C ARG A 312 -13.36 20.32 11.91
N LYS A 313 -14.69 20.38 11.91
CA LYS A 313 -15.44 21.46 11.26
C LYS A 313 -15.27 22.75 12.04
N LYS A 314 -15.32 22.66 13.37
CA LYS A 314 -15.06 23.78 14.28
C LYS A 314 -13.66 24.34 14.11
N VAL A 315 -12.65 23.49 13.94
CA VAL A 315 -11.26 23.92 13.71
C VAL A 315 -11.13 24.72 12.42
N MET A 316 -11.77 24.29 11.32
CA MET A 316 -11.73 25.06 10.07
C MET A 316 -12.33 26.46 10.21
N TYR A 317 -13.48 26.56 10.88
CA TYR A 317 -14.11 27.85 11.17
C TYR A 317 -13.19 28.76 12.00
N MET A 318 -12.54 28.20 13.02
CA MET A 318 -11.61 28.95 13.88
C MET A 318 -10.37 29.44 13.10
N TYR A 319 -9.86 28.67 12.15
CA TYR A 319 -8.78 29.13 11.26
C TYR A 319 -9.22 30.27 10.35
N GLN A 320 -10.43 30.20 9.79
CA GLN A 320 -11.00 31.27 8.95
C GLN A 320 -11.20 32.56 9.74
N GLU A 321 -11.63 32.45 11.01
CA GLU A 321 -11.78 33.60 11.92
C GLU A 321 -10.48 34.03 12.62
N LYS A 322 -9.33 33.42 12.30
CA LYS A 322 -8.03 33.63 12.98
C LYS A 322 -8.06 33.44 14.51
N LYS A 323 -8.99 32.65 15.02
CA LYS A 323 -9.12 32.28 16.45
C LYS A 323 -8.24 31.06 16.78
N ILE A 324 -6.93 31.19 16.59
CA ILE A 324 -5.99 30.09 16.80
C ILE A 324 -5.68 29.94 18.30
N LEU A 325 -6.04 28.79 18.87
CA LEU A 325 -5.80 28.46 20.30
C LEU A 325 -4.36 28.04 20.59
N ILE A 326 -3.69 27.41 19.62
CA ILE A 326 -2.33 26.88 19.73
C ILE A 326 -1.42 27.74 18.86
N LYS A 327 -0.47 28.46 19.45
CA LYS A 327 0.32 29.48 18.74
C LYS A 327 1.65 28.94 18.23
N THR A 328 2.16 27.86 18.83
CA THR A 328 3.46 27.31 18.49
C THR A 328 3.41 25.81 18.22
N VAL A 329 4.35 25.31 17.41
CA VAL A 329 4.51 23.87 17.18
C VAL A 329 4.92 23.13 18.46
N THR A 330 5.64 23.78 19.39
CA THR A 330 6.01 23.20 20.68
C THR A 330 4.78 22.90 21.53
N GLU A 331 3.83 23.83 21.63
CA GLU A 331 2.54 23.61 22.30
C GLU A 331 1.77 22.47 21.65
N ALA A 332 1.71 22.46 20.31
CA ALA A 332 1.06 21.40 19.55
C ALA A 332 1.67 20.02 19.81
N LEU A 333 3.00 19.91 19.80
CA LEU A 333 3.72 18.67 20.09
C LEU A 333 3.55 18.22 21.53
N ALA A 334 3.46 19.14 22.50
CA ALA A 334 3.16 18.79 23.89
C ALA A 334 1.76 18.16 24.03
N ILE A 335 0.76 18.71 23.34
CA ILE A 335 -0.61 18.17 23.27
C ILE A 335 -0.61 16.79 22.59
N LEU A 336 0.20 16.63 21.55
CA LEU A 336 0.33 15.38 20.80
C LEU A 336 1.33 14.40 21.45
N GLY A 337 1.99 14.78 22.55
CA GLY A 337 3.05 14.01 23.21
C GLY A 337 2.71 12.53 23.45
N PRO A 338 1.50 12.20 23.98
CA PRO A 338 1.06 10.82 24.11
C PRO A 338 1.03 10.06 22.77
N ARG A 339 0.77 10.71 21.64
CA ARG A 339 0.72 10.10 20.30
C ARG A 339 2.03 10.17 19.51
N LEU A 340 2.99 10.96 19.97
CA LEU A 340 4.38 10.81 19.53
C LEU A 340 4.87 9.42 19.97
N TYR A 341 4.52 8.96 21.18
CA TYR A 341 5.05 7.71 21.75
C TYR A 341 4.09 6.51 21.82
N LEU A 342 2.76 6.71 21.81
CA LEU A 342 1.80 5.62 22.03
C LEU A 342 0.72 5.54 20.93
N GLU A 343 0.65 4.36 20.32
CA GLU A 343 -0.58 3.55 20.24
C GLU A 343 -0.14 2.10 19.94
N ILE A 344 0.41 1.45 20.98
CA ILE A 344 0.17 0.02 21.20
C ILE A 344 -0.89 -0.02 22.30
N SER A 345 -2.13 -0.23 21.87
CA SER A 345 -3.18 -0.84 22.68
C SER A 345 -4.23 -1.37 21.72
#